data_AF-A0A350UEY6-F1
#
_entry.id   AF-A0A350UEY6-F1
#
_cell.length_a   1.000
_cell.length_b   1.000
_cell.length_c   1.000
_cell.angle_alpha   90.00
_cell.angle_beta   90.00
_cell.angle_gamma   90.00
#
_symmetry.space_group_name_H-M   'P 1'
#
loop_
_entity.id
_entity.type
_entity.pdbx_description
1 polymer ?
#
loop_
_entity_poly.entity_id
_entity_poly.type
_entity_poly.pdbx_seq_one_letter_code
_entity_poly.pdbx_strand_id
1 'polypeptide(L)'
;MLTAALGLMALAPPPRLGDPLPGRDGAPGKAFEDVVVVESDGRQILVDAAGVVRRVFAAGAPVRQETQIWLEGRALWRDVCARCHGIDGRDTGYPGTRSMQGYGNGKTDEQILRRIETSSTVDVSVYSARDRRALALFVGGL
;
A
#
# COMPACT_ATOMS: atom_id res chain seq x y z
N MET A 1 4.04 -52.27 -5.79
CA MET A 1 4.77 -51.00 -5.64
C MET A 1 3.78 -49.88 -5.95
N LEU A 2 3.27 -49.18 -4.93
CA LEU A 2 2.40 -48.01 -5.11
C LEU A 2 3.28 -46.76 -5.15
N THR A 3 3.32 -46.09 -6.30
CA THR A 3 3.97 -44.79 -6.47
C THR A 3 3.00 -43.72 -5.96
N ALA A 4 3.27 -43.14 -4.80
CA ALA A 4 2.53 -41.98 -4.30
C ALA A 4 2.89 -40.75 -5.14
N ALA A 5 1.94 -40.27 -5.95
CA ALA A 5 2.04 -39.00 -6.62
C ALA A 5 1.86 -37.87 -5.59
N LEU A 6 2.95 -37.28 -5.12
CA LEU A 6 2.91 -35.99 -4.43
C LEU A 6 2.53 -34.92 -5.46
N GLY A 7 1.26 -34.54 -5.49
CA GLY A 7 0.81 -33.37 -6.22
C GLY A 7 1.44 -32.12 -5.61
N LEU A 8 2.23 -31.39 -6.41
CA LEU A 8 2.60 -30.01 -6.06
C LEU A 8 1.32 -29.17 -6.03
N MET A 9 0.80 -28.91 -4.83
CA MET A 9 -0.11 -27.78 -4.63
C MET A 9 0.69 -26.52 -4.95
N ALA A 10 0.38 -25.87 -6.07
CA ALA A 10 0.95 -24.57 -6.38
C ALA A 10 0.52 -23.60 -5.27
N LEU A 11 1.49 -23.11 -4.48
CA LEU A 11 1.21 -22.07 -3.51
C LEU A 11 0.68 -20.84 -4.27
N ALA A 12 -0.40 -20.25 -3.77
CA ALA A 12 -0.91 -19.00 -4.30
C ALA A 12 0.23 -17.95 -4.29
N PRO A 13 0.32 -17.08 -5.32
CA PRO A 13 1.31 -16.02 -5.33
C PRO A 13 1.11 -15.12 -4.10
N PRO A 14 2.19 -14.52 -3.56
CA PRO A 14 2.06 -13.65 -2.39
C PRO A 14 1.15 -12.46 -2.71
N PRO A 15 0.38 -11.97 -1.72
CA PRO A 15 -0.46 -10.79 -1.88
C PRO A 15 0.34 -9.60 -2.38
N ARG A 16 -0.19 -8.88 -3.36
CA ARG A 16 0.41 -7.67 -3.93
C ARG A 16 -0.33 -6.43 -3.44
N LEU A 17 0.39 -5.32 -3.38
CA LEU A 17 -0.20 -4.04 -2.96
C LEU A 17 -1.13 -3.54 -4.07
N GLY A 18 -2.33 -3.08 -3.68
CA GLY A 18 -3.37 -2.63 -4.61
C GLY A 18 -4.27 -3.75 -5.14
N ASP A 19 -3.93 -5.02 -4.93
CA ASP A 19 -4.77 -6.15 -5.35
C ASP A 19 -5.82 -6.47 -4.25
N PRO A 20 -7.02 -6.97 -4.65
CA PRO A 20 -7.97 -7.56 -3.69
C PRO A 20 -7.34 -8.73 -2.95
N LEU A 21 -7.58 -8.82 -1.64
CA LEU A 21 -7.21 -10.00 -0.87
C LEU A 21 -8.16 -11.17 -1.25
N PRO A 22 -7.64 -12.32 -1.70
CA PRO A 22 -8.48 -13.47 -2.03
C PRO A 22 -9.41 -13.88 -0.89
N GLY A 23 -10.68 -14.17 -1.21
CA GLY A 23 -11.68 -14.59 -0.23
C GLY A 23 -12.25 -13.47 0.64
N ARG A 24 -11.95 -12.20 0.34
CA ARG A 24 -12.53 -11.05 1.02
C ARG A 24 -13.33 -10.20 0.05
N ASP A 25 -14.65 -10.20 0.24
CA ASP A 25 -15.53 -9.28 -0.48
C ASP A 25 -15.32 -7.86 0.04
N GLY A 26 -15.13 -6.92 -0.89
CA GLY A 26 -14.96 -5.51 -0.61
C GLY A 26 -16.25 -4.71 -0.78
N ALA A 27 -16.38 -3.59 -0.08
CA ALA A 27 -17.36 -2.56 -0.40
C ALA A 27 -16.76 -1.57 -1.42
N PRO A 28 -17.22 -1.57 -2.70
CA PRO A 28 -16.74 -0.61 -3.69
C PRO A 28 -17.01 0.82 -3.21
N GLY A 29 -16.04 1.72 -3.38
CA GLY A 29 -16.17 3.13 -2.98
C GLY A 29 -15.69 3.47 -1.56
N LYS A 30 -15.29 2.49 -0.75
CA LYS A 30 -14.67 2.69 0.57
C LYS A 30 -13.15 2.48 0.57
N ALA A 31 -12.50 2.85 -0.54
CA ALA A 31 -11.06 2.69 -0.66
C ALA A 31 -10.33 3.48 0.44
N PHE A 32 -9.31 2.87 1.03
CA PHE A 32 -8.51 3.42 2.12
C PHE A 32 -9.25 3.69 3.43
N GLU A 33 -10.53 3.32 3.55
CA GLU A 33 -11.33 3.46 4.78
C GLU A 33 -11.41 2.15 5.57
N ASP A 34 -11.83 2.25 6.84
CA ASP A 34 -12.12 1.12 7.73
C ASP A 34 -11.05 0.00 7.69
N VAL A 35 -9.78 0.41 7.76
CA VAL A 35 -8.65 -0.52 7.60
C VAL A 35 -8.54 -1.50 8.76
N VAL A 36 -8.21 -2.74 8.44
CA VAL A 36 -8.00 -3.83 9.39
C VAL A 36 -6.69 -4.54 9.08
N VAL A 37 -6.08 -5.10 10.13
CA VAL A 37 -4.96 -6.02 9.97
C VAL A 37 -5.49 -7.44 10.00
N VAL A 38 -5.15 -8.22 8.97
CA VAL A 38 -5.50 -9.64 8.86
C VAL A 38 -4.23 -10.48 8.76
N GLU A 39 -4.32 -11.75 9.14
CA GLU A 39 -3.27 -12.73 8.89
C GLU A 39 -3.60 -13.51 7.61
N SER A 40 -2.63 -13.66 6.71
CA SER A 40 -2.72 -14.49 5.50
C SER A 40 -1.36 -15.09 5.22
N ASP A 41 -1.29 -16.42 5.05
CA ASP A 41 -0.06 -17.16 4.77
C ASP A 41 1.10 -16.84 5.74
N GLY A 42 0.77 -16.71 7.03
CA GLY A 42 1.74 -16.38 8.10
C GLY A 42 2.27 -14.94 8.06
N ARG A 43 1.63 -14.05 7.30
CA ARG A 43 1.98 -12.63 7.20
C ARG A 43 0.83 -11.77 7.72
N GLN A 44 1.19 -10.67 8.38
CA GLN A 44 0.23 -9.63 8.73
C GLN A 44 0.06 -8.68 7.54
N ILE A 45 -1.18 -8.35 7.21
CA ILE A 45 -1.55 -7.56 6.04
C ILE A 45 -2.55 -6.49 6.44
N LEU A 46 -2.29 -5.23 6.05
CA LEU A 46 -3.26 -4.14 6.16
C LEU A 46 -4.20 -4.18 4.95
N VAL A 47 -5.49 -4.22 5.20
CA VAL A 47 -6.54 -4.30 4.17
C VAL A 47 -7.61 -3.26 4.47
N ASP A 48 -8.13 -2.59 3.44
CA ASP A 48 -9.22 -1.62 3.60
C ASP A 48 -10.62 -2.26 3.50
N ALA A 49 -11.67 -1.44 3.68
CA ALA A 49 -13.06 -1.87 3.51
C ALA A 49 -13.40 -2.33 2.09
N ALA A 50 -12.64 -1.91 1.07
CA ALA A 50 -12.77 -2.40 -0.29
C ALA A 50 -12.09 -3.77 -0.50
N GLY A 51 -11.54 -4.37 0.57
CA GLY A 51 -10.88 -5.66 0.51
C GLY A 51 -9.50 -5.60 -0.14
N VAL A 52 -8.95 -4.40 -0.37
CA VAL A 52 -7.68 -4.20 -1.08
C VAL A 52 -6.51 -4.22 -0.11
N VAL A 53 -5.45 -4.94 -0.50
CA VAL A 53 -4.19 -5.00 0.24
C VAL A 53 -3.46 -3.67 0.16
N ARG A 54 -3.29 -3.01 1.32
CA ARG A 54 -2.63 -1.71 1.46
C ARG A 54 -1.21 -1.81 1.99
N ARG A 55 -0.89 -2.87 2.73
CA ARG A 55 0.48 -3.14 3.21
C ARG A 55 0.64 -4.60 3.55
N VAL A 56 1.82 -5.15 3.25
CA VAL A 56 2.26 -6.44 3.77
C VAL A 56 3.38 -6.16 4.76
N PHE A 57 3.20 -6.53 6.02
CA PHE A 57 4.17 -6.23 7.07
C PHE A 57 5.31 -7.26 7.06
N ALA A 58 6.54 -6.79 7.29
CA ALA A 58 7.66 -7.68 7.54
C ALA A 58 7.46 -8.48 8.84
N ALA A 59 8.07 -9.67 8.92
CA ALA A 59 8.02 -10.46 10.15
C ALA A 59 8.61 -9.68 11.34
N GLY A 60 7.87 -9.62 12.45
CA GLY A 60 8.27 -8.89 13.65
C GLY A 60 8.09 -7.37 13.57
N ALA A 61 7.50 -6.83 12.50
CA ALA A 61 7.24 -5.40 12.39
C ALA A 61 6.29 -4.91 13.51
N PRO A 62 6.43 -3.66 13.99
CA PRO A 62 5.52 -3.08 14.98
C PRO A 62 4.20 -2.68 14.30
N VAL A 63 3.39 -3.67 13.93
CA VAL A 63 2.23 -3.51 13.03
C VAL A 63 1.27 -2.41 13.47
N ARG A 64 0.90 -2.35 14.75
CA ARG A 64 0.03 -1.28 15.26
C ARG A 64 0.60 0.12 14.97
N GLN A 65 1.90 0.32 15.21
CA GLN A 65 2.54 1.61 14.99
C GLN A 65 2.65 1.94 13.50
N GLU A 66 2.99 0.96 12.66
CA GLU A 66 3.05 1.17 11.21
C GLU A 66 1.67 1.46 10.60
N THR A 67 0.61 0.81 11.08
CA THR A 67 -0.77 1.12 10.68
C THR A 67 -1.12 2.57 11.01
N GLN A 68 -0.76 3.07 12.20
CA GLN A 68 -1.01 4.47 12.56
C GLN A 68 -0.24 5.44 11.65
N ILE A 69 1.03 5.15 11.37
CA ILE A 69 1.85 5.98 10.47
C ILE A 69 1.31 5.95 9.04
N TRP A 70 0.79 4.81 8.58
CA TRP A 70 0.10 4.71 7.30
C TRP A 70 -1.16 5.59 7.26
N LEU A 71 -1.95 5.62 8.33
CA LEU A 71 -3.15 6.47 8.44
C LEU A 71 -2.79 7.97 8.46
N GLU A 72 -1.70 8.36 9.11
CA GLU A 72 -1.14 9.71 9.04
C GLU A 72 -0.74 10.05 7.59
N GLY A 73 -0.10 9.12 6.90
CA GLY A 73 0.29 9.26 5.49
C GLY A 73 -0.90 9.46 4.55
N ARG A 74 -2.02 8.80 4.82
CA ARG A 74 -3.30 8.99 4.09
C ARG A 74 -3.79 10.43 4.19
N ALA A 75 -3.72 11.02 5.38
CA ALA A 75 -4.12 12.41 5.59
C ALA A 75 -3.22 13.37 4.80
N LEU A 76 -1.90 13.17 4.88
CA LEU A 76 -0.94 13.96 4.12
C LEU A 76 -1.15 13.82 2.60
N TRP A 77 -1.35 12.61 2.09
CA TRP A 77 -1.65 12.36 0.68
C TRP A 77 -2.87 13.15 0.21
N ARG A 78 -3.96 13.09 0.96
CA ARG A 78 -5.19 13.83 0.65
C ARG A 78 -4.91 15.32 0.52
N ASP A 79 -4.11 15.87 1.42
CA ASP A 79 -3.90 17.30 1.52
C ASP A 79 -2.87 17.81 0.47
N VAL A 80 -1.89 16.99 0.08
CA VAL A 80 -0.76 17.45 -0.76
C VAL A 80 -0.61 16.79 -2.12
N CYS A 81 -1.06 15.54 -2.29
CA CYS A 81 -0.81 14.74 -3.49
C CYS A 81 -2.08 14.48 -4.31
N ALA A 82 -3.21 14.28 -3.62
CA ALA A 82 -4.48 13.88 -4.23
C ALA A 82 -5.04 14.92 -5.21
N ARG A 83 -4.63 16.18 -5.11
CA ARG A 83 -5.00 17.23 -6.09
C ARG A 83 -4.59 16.88 -7.52
N CYS A 84 -3.45 16.19 -7.68
CA CYS A 84 -2.93 15.84 -9.00
C CYS A 84 -3.10 14.36 -9.32
N HIS A 85 -3.08 13.50 -8.30
CA HIS A 85 -3.13 12.04 -8.47
C HIS A 85 -4.51 11.43 -8.15
N GLY A 86 -5.48 12.22 -7.68
CA GLY A 86 -6.75 11.72 -7.16
C GLY A 86 -6.61 11.11 -5.77
N ILE A 87 -7.73 10.95 -5.06
CA ILE A 87 -7.73 10.39 -3.70
C ILE A 87 -7.18 8.96 -3.67
N ASP A 88 -7.40 8.22 -4.77
CA ASP A 88 -7.00 6.83 -4.95
C ASP A 88 -5.75 6.65 -5.82
N GLY A 89 -5.08 7.74 -6.21
CA GLY A 89 -3.88 7.65 -7.04
C GLY A 89 -4.16 7.26 -8.50
N ARG A 90 -5.42 7.20 -8.95
CA ARG A 90 -5.77 6.79 -10.33
C ARG A 90 -5.79 7.92 -11.32
N ASP A 91 -5.82 9.17 -10.86
CA ASP A 91 -5.99 10.31 -11.75
C ASP A 91 -4.77 10.45 -12.67
N THR A 92 -5.07 10.66 -13.95
CA THR A 92 -4.11 10.93 -15.02
C THR A 92 -4.47 12.20 -15.79
N GLY A 93 -5.48 12.95 -15.33
CA GLY A 93 -5.95 14.17 -15.94
C GLY A 93 -5.05 15.38 -15.68
N TYR A 94 -4.26 15.35 -14.59
CA TYR A 94 -3.31 16.42 -14.31
C TYR A 94 -2.08 16.31 -15.23
N PRO A 95 -1.66 17.38 -15.92
CA PRO A 95 -0.56 17.34 -16.87
C PRO A 95 0.73 16.75 -16.27
N GLY A 96 1.27 15.72 -16.92
CA GLY A 96 2.51 15.06 -16.52
C GLY A 96 2.38 14.05 -15.38
N THR A 97 1.20 13.87 -14.80
CA THR A 97 0.96 12.81 -13.82
C THR A 97 0.73 11.45 -14.48
N ARG A 98 1.12 10.41 -13.76
CA ARG A 98 0.81 9.01 -14.07
C ARG A 98 0.01 8.43 -12.91
N SER A 99 -0.73 7.37 -13.19
CA SER A 99 -1.37 6.57 -12.15
C SER A 99 -0.32 6.05 -11.17
N MET A 100 -0.66 6.14 -9.89
CA MET A 100 0.13 5.67 -8.74
C MET A 100 -0.34 4.30 -8.24
N GLN A 101 -1.37 3.71 -8.87
CA GLN A 101 -1.83 2.36 -8.53
C GLN A 101 -0.71 1.33 -8.68
N GLY A 102 -0.50 0.56 -7.62
CA GLY A 102 0.53 -0.47 -7.54
C GLY A 102 1.95 0.10 -7.53
N TYR A 103 2.13 1.41 -7.34
CA TYR A 103 3.45 2.06 -7.37
C TYR A 103 4.42 1.43 -6.36
N GLY A 104 3.94 1.05 -5.18
CA GLY A 104 4.76 0.41 -4.14
C GLY A 104 5.21 -1.01 -4.46
N ASN A 105 4.62 -1.69 -5.46
CA ASN A 105 5.02 -3.06 -5.79
C ASN A 105 6.51 -3.12 -6.18
N GLY A 106 7.24 -3.98 -5.48
CA GLY A 106 8.68 -4.18 -5.66
C GLY A 106 9.58 -3.06 -5.14
N LYS A 107 9.06 -2.13 -4.31
CA LYS A 107 9.83 -1.04 -3.73
C LYS A 107 9.84 -1.10 -2.20
N THR A 108 10.96 -0.71 -1.60
CA THR A 108 11.01 -0.44 -0.16
C THR A 108 10.47 0.95 0.17
N ASP A 109 10.10 1.17 1.42
CA ASP A 109 9.63 2.48 1.90
C ASP A 109 10.69 3.57 1.63
N GLU A 110 11.98 3.26 1.77
CA GLU A 110 13.09 4.19 1.50
C GLU A 110 13.23 4.52 0.01
N GLN A 111 12.99 3.55 -0.88
CA GLN A 111 13.01 3.79 -2.31
C GLN A 111 11.84 4.69 -2.73
N ILE A 112 10.66 4.47 -2.15
CA ILE A 112 9.49 5.32 -2.35
C ILE A 112 9.78 6.74 -1.85
N LEU A 113 10.26 6.87 -0.61
CA LEU A 113 10.59 8.16 -0.01
C LEU A 113 11.61 8.93 -0.86
N ARG A 114 12.72 8.28 -1.24
CA ARG A 114 13.75 8.89 -2.10
C ARG A 114 13.14 9.39 -3.40
N ARG A 115 12.18 8.66 -3.98
CA ARG A 115 11.53 9.09 -5.22
C ARG A 115 10.63 10.31 -4.99
N ILE A 116 9.87 10.33 -3.90
CA ILE A 116 9.06 11.50 -3.51
C ILE A 116 9.98 12.72 -3.36
N GLU A 117 11.10 12.59 -2.66
CA GLU A 117 12.04 13.70 -2.41
C GLU A 117 12.75 14.22 -3.67
N THR A 118 12.99 13.36 -4.66
CA THR A 118 13.81 13.72 -5.84
C THR A 118 12.99 14.03 -7.08
N SER A 119 11.71 13.69 -7.12
CA SER A 119 10.90 13.81 -8.34
C SER A 119 9.49 14.34 -8.14
N SER A 120 9.09 14.62 -6.90
CA SER A 120 7.82 15.30 -6.63
C SER A 120 7.89 16.77 -7.03
N THR A 121 6.80 17.30 -7.57
CA THR A 121 6.60 18.75 -7.73
C THR A 121 6.28 19.44 -6.40
N VAL A 122 5.83 18.67 -5.40
CA VAL A 122 5.61 19.14 -4.03
C VAL A 122 6.93 19.06 -3.27
N ASP A 123 7.39 20.18 -2.71
CA ASP A 123 8.51 20.21 -1.78
C ASP A 123 8.12 19.56 -0.46
N VAL A 124 8.63 18.34 -0.24
CA VAL A 124 8.38 17.59 0.99
C VAL A 124 9.44 17.81 2.07
N SER A 125 10.48 18.61 1.80
CA SER A 125 11.57 18.85 2.74
C SER A 125 11.11 19.65 3.98
N VAL A 126 10.00 20.38 3.85
CA VAL A 126 9.35 21.13 4.94
C VAL A 126 8.69 20.22 5.98
N TYR A 127 8.44 18.95 5.65
CA TYR A 127 7.81 17.99 6.56
C TYR A 127 8.84 17.26 7.42
N SER A 128 8.40 16.85 8.61
CA SER A 128 9.23 16.07 9.51
C SER A 128 9.65 14.74 8.87
N ALA A 129 10.73 14.12 9.38
CA ALA A 129 11.12 12.78 8.93
C ALA A 129 10.00 11.74 9.14
N ARG A 130 9.19 11.92 10.19
CA ARG A 130 8.03 11.07 10.45
C ARG A 130 6.97 11.23 9.37
N ASP A 131 6.62 12.46 9.01
CA ASP A 131 5.59 12.74 8.00
C ASP A 131 6.01 12.26 6.61
N ARG A 132 7.28 12.46 6.26
CA ARG A 132 7.88 11.92 5.04
C ARG A 132 7.82 10.40 5.00
N ARG A 133 8.14 9.73 6.12
CA ARG A 133 7.94 8.27 6.24
C ARG A 133 6.47 7.89 6.10
N ALA A 134 5.56 8.62 6.73
CA ALA A 134 4.12 8.39 6.66
C ALA A 134 3.61 8.42 5.21
N LEU A 135 3.99 9.46 4.45
CA LEU A 135 3.71 9.56 3.02
C LEU A 135 4.23 8.34 2.25
N ALA A 136 5.47 7.90 2.51
CA ALA A 136 6.04 6.75 1.83
C ALA A 136 5.27 5.44 2.14
N LEU A 137 4.88 5.22 3.40
CA LEU A 137 4.07 4.05 3.78
C LEU A 137 2.73 4.05 3.04
N PHE A 138 2.07 5.21 2.99
CA PHE A 138 0.77 5.33 2.33
C PHE A 138 0.87 5.14 0.81
N VAL A 139 1.81 5.84 0.16
CA VAL A 139 2.07 5.74 -1.28
C VAL A 139 2.45 4.32 -1.70
N GLY A 140 3.09 3.55 -0.81
CA GLY A 140 3.35 2.13 -1.04
C GLY A 140 2.07 1.31 -1.24
N GLY A 141 0.96 1.70 -0.59
CA GLY A 141 -0.32 0.99 -0.61
C GLY A 141 -1.36 1.47 -1.62
N LEU A 142 -1.00 2.40 -2.52
CA LEU A 142 -1.89 2.94 -3.54
C LEU A 142 -2.27 1.91 -4.61
#